data_AF-A0A9P7EVR2-F1
#
_entry.id   AF-A0A9P7EVR2-F1
#
_cell.length_a   1.000
_cell.length_b   1.000
_cell.length_c   1.000
_cell.angle_alpha   90.00
_cell.angle_beta   90.00
_cell.angle_gamma   90.00
#
_symmetry.space_group_name_H-M   'P 1'
#
loop_
_entity.id
_entity.type
_entity.pdbx_description
1 polymer ?
#
loop_
_entity_poly.entity_id
_entity_poly.type
_entity_poly.pdbx_seq_one_letter_code
_entity_poly.pdbx_strand_id
1 'polypeptide(L)'
;MPHCLFLSLYLLGTVTLVVSAQQQVVLGSTNPDIVYVPPLCNVSNIGCPSAWQQIYIECPSTNGTPVIVTTTTGPQSGNLVPQLFLTFRASTIYLRTSPFSNATVNFSITADPSGVTITNQVNTNIDQLIIADNLPESQTSTLGITFLQGLSPTRFDVESITLNVTNSSATSSYLPTLSLPTSSFPPSLLPSSTSTVNSTTSQRTGIIIGATVGGVLGSLAVSIASFCVYWRWRRRRIWRSEVDVGIYPMRPRTTRTW
;
A
#
# COMPACT_ATOMS: atom_id res chain seq x y z
N MET A 1 -23.75 -40.23 -16.35
CA MET A 1 -22.59 -39.36 -16.65
C MET A 1 -22.80 -37.82 -16.51
N PRO A 2 -23.91 -37.24 -15.99
CA PRO A 2 -24.02 -35.78 -15.79
C PRO A 2 -23.57 -35.27 -14.40
N HIS A 3 -23.29 -36.15 -13.43
CA HIS A 3 -22.92 -35.74 -12.07
C HIS A 3 -21.45 -35.30 -11.91
N CYS A 4 -20.52 -35.80 -12.72
CA CYS A 4 -19.11 -35.34 -12.66
C CYS A 4 -18.93 -33.89 -13.13
N LEU A 5 -19.73 -33.43 -14.10
CA LEU A 5 -19.65 -32.06 -14.60
C LEU A 5 -20.13 -31.02 -13.56
N PHE A 6 -21.14 -31.36 -12.76
CA PHE A 6 -21.62 -30.47 -11.69
C PHE A 6 -20.63 -30.35 -10.53
N LEU A 7 -19.93 -31.44 -10.17
CA LEU A 7 -18.90 -31.40 -9.13
C LEU A 7 -17.67 -30.58 -9.58
N SER A 8 -17.28 -30.70 -10.86
CA SER A 8 -16.19 -29.91 -11.46
C SER A 8 -16.50 -28.41 -11.48
N LEU A 9 -17.76 -28.02 -11.74
CA LEU A 9 -18.18 -26.61 -11.72
C LEU A 9 -18.28 -26.05 -10.29
N TYR A 10 -18.64 -26.87 -9.29
CA TYR A 10 -18.65 -26.45 -7.88
C TYR A 10 -17.23 -26.29 -7.30
N LEU A 11 -16.29 -27.15 -7.73
CA LEU A 11 -14.87 -27.05 -7.37
C LEU A 11 -14.19 -25.83 -8.03
N LEU A 12 -14.57 -25.44 -9.25
CA LEU A 12 -14.05 -24.22 -9.89
C LEU A 12 -14.56 -22.93 -9.23
N GLY A 13 -15.67 -22.96 -8.49
CA GLY A 13 -16.29 -21.78 -7.88
C GLY A 13 -15.66 -21.30 -6.57
N THR A 14 -14.72 -22.05 -5.99
CA THR A 14 -14.15 -21.74 -4.65
C THR A 14 -12.70 -21.26 -4.65
N VAL A 15 -12.09 -21.09 -5.83
CA VAL A 15 -10.81 -20.37 -5.95
C VAL A 15 -11.09 -18.89 -6.17
N THR A 16 -11.68 -18.23 -5.17
CA THR A 16 -11.55 -16.77 -5.07
C THR A 16 -10.11 -16.51 -4.69
N LEU A 17 -9.24 -16.32 -5.69
CA LEU A 17 -7.94 -15.69 -5.49
C LEU A 17 -8.22 -14.35 -4.82
N VAL A 18 -7.84 -14.23 -3.55
CA VAL A 18 -7.76 -12.92 -2.89
C VAL A 18 -6.61 -12.21 -3.60
N VAL A 19 -6.93 -11.52 -4.69
CA VAL A 19 -5.99 -10.61 -5.35
C VAL A 19 -5.89 -9.39 -4.44
N SER A 20 -4.88 -9.35 -3.59
CA SER A 20 -4.52 -8.12 -2.87
C SER A 20 -3.93 -7.15 -3.87
N ALA A 21 -4.63 -6.06 -4.16
CA ALA A 21 -4.11 -5.00 -5.01
C ALA A 21 -2.95 -4.29 -4.29
N GLN A 22 -1.73 -4.45 -4.80
CA GLN A 22 -0.59 -3.66 -4.38
C GLN A 22 -0.72 -2.23 -4.93
N GLN A 23 -0.50 -1.24 -4.06
CA GLN A 23 -0.51 0.18 -4.40
C GLN A 23 0.87 0.77 -4.15
N GLN A 24 1.41 1.41 -5.19
CA GLN A 24 2.67 2.13 -5.12
C GLN A 24 2.40 3.59 -4.79
N VAL A 25 3.00 4.11 -3.71
CA VAL A 25 2.90 5.50 -3.30
C VAL A 25 4.27 6.14 -3.43
N VAL A 26 4.39 7.18 -4.25
CA VAL A 26 5.65 7.91 -4.45
C VAL A 26 5.57 9.24 -3.70
N LEU A 27 6.47 9.42 -2.73
CA LEU A 27 6.67 10.65 -1.98
C LEU A 27 7.87 11.38 -2.57
N GLY A 28 7.66 12.63 -3.03
CA GLY A 28 8.77 13.50 -3.40
C GLY A 28 9.61 13.89 -2.17
N SER A 29 10.87 14.28 -2.37
CA SER A 29 11.75 14.70 -1.27
C SER A 29 11.22 15.87 -0.43
N THR A 30 10.33 16.70 -0.95
CA THR A 30 9.73 17.82 -0.21
C THR A 30 8.37 17.48 0.41
N ASN A 31 8.01 16.19 0.47
CA ASN A 31 6.73 15.78 1.04
C ASN A 31 6.67 16.14 2.54
N PRO A 32 5.56 16.73 3.03
CA PRO A 32 5.45 17.20 4.42
C PRO A 32 5.50 16.11 5.48
N ASP A 33 5.28 14.85 5.11
CA ASP A 33 5.38 13.70 6.02
C ASP A 33 6.82 13.25 6.26
N ILE A 34 7.77 13.79 5.48
CA ILE A 34 9.20 13.59 5.67
C ILE A 34 9.73 14.68 6.61
N VAL A 35 10.23 14.25 7.77
CA VAL A 35 10.77 15.16 8.79
C VAL A 35 12.28 15.25 8.65
N TYR A 36 12.77 16.45 8.37
CA TYR A 36 14.20 16.75 8.28
C TYR A 36 14.71 17.37 9.58
N VAL A 37 15.87 16.92 10.04
CA VAL A 37 16.57 17.48 11.20
C VAL A 37 18.02 17.79 10.80
N PRO A 38 18.48 19.05 10.87
CA PRO A 38 17.70 20.28 11.04
C PRO A 38 16.60 20.47 9.98
N PRO A 39 15.62 21.36 10.18
CA PRO A 39 14.52 21.55 9.23
C PRO A 39 14.98 21.90 7.81
N LEU A 40 14.28 21.42 6.79
CA LEU A 40 14.58 21.69 5.38
C LEU A 40 14.54 23.19 5.08
N CYS A 41 15.58 23.68 4.42
CA CYS A 41 15.61 25.04 3.90
C CYS A 41 15.18 25.10 2.43
N ASN A 42 14.15 25.89 2.16
CA ASN A 42 13.74 26.20 0.79
C ASN A 42 14.62 27.32 0.22
N VAL A 43 15.18 27.12 -0.98
CA VAL A 43 16.06 28.08 -1.69
C VAL A 43 15.41 29.42 -1.99
N SER A 44 14.10 29.55 -1.90
CA SER A 44 13.42 30.85 -1.98
C SER A 44 13.61 31.73 -0.74
N ASN A 45 14.06 31.18 0.39
CA ASN A 45 14.20 31.89 1.65
C ASN A 45 15.65 32.37 1.83
N ILE A 46 15.87 33.65 1.57
CA ILE A 46 17.16 34.31 1.83
C ILE A 46 17.45 34.25 3.35
N GLY A 47 18.61 33.71 3.74
CA GLY A 47 19.07 33.72 5.13
C GLY A 47 18.67 32.52 5.99
N CYS A 48 18.39 31.38 5.38
CA CYS A 48 18.08 30.14 6.10
C CYS A 48 19.27 29.15 6.01
N PRO A 49 20.21 29.21 6.97
CA PRO A 49 21.33 28.26 7.03
C PRO A 49 20.85 26.96 7.66
N SER A 50 20.37 26.02 6.84
CA SER A 50 20.14 24.63 7.25
C SER A 50 21.12 23.69 6.56
N ALA A 51 21.40 22.58 7.24
CA ALA A 51 22.15 21.48 6.66
C ALA A 51 21.38 20.77 5.54
N TRP A 52 20.05 20.86 5.53
CA TRP A 52 19.20 20.36 4.47
C TRP A 52 18.73 21.50 3.57
N GLN A 53 18.95 21.35 2.26
CA GLN A 53 18.62 22.36 1.26
C GLN A 53 17.87 21.73 0.11
N GLN A 54 16.91 22.45 -0.47
CA GLN A 54 16.24 22.02 -1.69
C GLN A 54 17.00 22.55 -2.90
N ILE A 55 17.36 21.70 -3.85
CA ILE A 55 18.01 22.16 -5.08
C ILE A 55 17.37 21.52 -6.32
N TYR A 56 17.54 22.17 -7.45
CA TYR A 56 17.15 21.65 -8.75
C TYR A 56 18.35 20.94 -9.38
N ILE A 57 18.15 19.70 -9.80
CA ILE A 57 19.15 18.92 -10.52
C ILE A 57 18.58 18.50 -11.86
N GLU A 58 19.37 18.72 -12.91
CA GLU A 58 19.10 18.12 -14.21
C GLU A 58 19.57 16.66 -14.16
N CYS A 59 18.63 15.74 -13.99
CA CYS A 59 18.94 14.31 -13.99
C CYS A 59 19.03 13.83 -15.45
N PRO A 60 20.10 13.10 -15.84
CA PRO A 60 20.22 12.54 -17.18
C PRO A 60 19.13 11.50 -17.48
N SER A 61 18.55 10.88 -16.44
CA SER A 61 17.48 9.88 -16.56
C SER A 61 16.11 10.45 -16.97
N THR A 62 15.90 11.76 -16.92
CA THR A 62 14.59 12.41 -17.15
C THR A 62 14.61 13.35 -18.36
N ASN A 63 15.40 13.06 -19.41
CA ASN A 63 15.48 13.87 -20.62
C ASN A 63 15.75 15.37 -20.35
N GLY A 64 16.54 15.68 -19.31
CA GLY A 64 16.86 17.06 -18.92
C GLY A 64 15.75 17.80 -18.15
N THR A 65 14.66 17.13 -17.76
CA THR A 65 13.66 17.76 -16.90
C THR A 65 14.25 17.96 -15.50
N PRO A 66 14.27 19.21 -14.96
CA PRO A 66 14.83 19.46 -13.65
C PRO A 66 13.99 18.77 -12.57
N VAL A 67 14.65 17.99 -11.73
CA VAL A 67 14.05 17.30 -10.59
C VAL A 67 14.41 18.04 -9.32
N ILE A 68 13.43 18.21 -8.43
CA ILE A 68 13.64 18.76 -7.10
C ILE A 68 14.20 17.65 -6.22
N VAL A 69 15.36 17.90 -5.63
CA VAL A 69 15.93 17.02 -4.60
C VAL A 69 16.17 17.80 -3.31
N THR A 70 16.21 17.05 -2.22
CA THR A 70 16.66 17.56 -0.93
C THR A 70 18.08 17.06 -0.67
N THR A 71 19.04 17.97 -0.55
CA THR A 71 20.47 17.71 -0.43
C THR A 71 20.98 18.08 0.97
N THR A 72 22.01 17.37 1.42
CA THR A 72 22.86 17.80 2.53
C THR A 72 24.33 17.50 2.25
N THR A 73 25.23 18.35 2.73
CA THR A 73 26.69 18.16 2.66
C THR A 73 27.30 17.83 4.02
N GLY A 74 26.46 17.46 4.99
CA GLY A 74 26.84 17.21 6.38
C GLY A 74 26.49 18.37 7.31
N PRO A 75 27.01 18.36 8.55
CA PRO A 75 26.73 19.38 9.55
C PRO A 75 27.10 20.79 9.04
N GLN A 76 26.13 21.71 9.10
CA GLN A 76 26.33 23.15 8.86
C GLN A 76 26.41 23.89 10.20
N SER A 77 26.33 25.23 10.19
CA SER A 77 26.32 26.08 11.39
C SER A 77 25.50 25.45 12.54
N GLY A 78 26.16 25.16 13.66
CA GLY A 78 25.56 24.46 14.81
C GLY A 78 25.96 22.98 14.97
N ASN A 79 26.77 22.43 14.05
CA ASN A 79 27.33 21.07 14.14
C ASN A 79 26.30 19.94 14.33
N LEU A 80 25.07 20.17 13.85
CA LEU A 80 24.00 19.18 13.91
C LEU A 80 24.13 18.19 12.76
N VAL A 81 24.17 16.90 13.09
CA VAL A 81 24.22 15.82 12.10
C VAL A 81 22.89 15.76 11.36
N PRO A 82 22.89 15.87 10.01
CA PRO A 82 21.68 15.76 9.21
C PRO A 82 21.00 14.39 9.38
N GLN A 83 19.73 14.41 9.72
CA GLN A 83 18.87 13.24 9.87
C GLN A 83 17.55 13.45 9.12
N LEU A 84 16.96 12.35 8.65
CA LEU A 84 15.66 12.29 7.99
C LEU A 84 14.83 11.20 8.64
N PHE A 85 13.56 11.49 8.92
CA PHE A 85 12.60 10.54 9.46
C PHE A 85 11.34 10.47 8.61
N LEU A 86 10.79 9.26 8.45
CA LEU A 86 9.50 9.03 7.82
C LEU A 86 8.80 7.89 8.54
N THR A 87 7.55 8.10 8.93
CA THR A 87 6.72 7.04 9.53
C THR A 87 5.70 6.57 8.51
N PHE A 88 5.66 5.27 8.24
CA PHE A 88 4.85 4.70 7.17
C PHE A 88 4.32 3.30 7.50
N ARG A 89 3.37 2.81 6.69
CA ARG A 89 2.93 1.40 6.68
C ARG A 89 3.06 0.85 5.26
N ALA A 90 4.02 -0.03 5.04
CA ALA A 90 4.32 -0.60 3.72
C ALA A 90 5.01 -1.97 3.88
N SER A 91 4.96 -2.78 2.82
CA SER A 91 5.71 -4.05 2.74
C SER A 91 7.14 -3.87 2.27
N THR A 92 7.37 -2.78 1.52
CA THR A 92 8.67 -2.46 0.94
C THR A 92 8.80 -0.95 0.82
N ILE A 93 10.00 -0.44 1.05
CA ILE A 93 10.38 0.95 0.82
C ILE A 93 11.57 1.01 -0.12
N TYR A 94 11.49 1.94 -1.05
CA TYR A 94 12.55 2.28 -1.99
C TYR A 94 12.92 3.75 -1.76
N LEU A 95 14.15 4.02 -1.39
CA LEU A 95 14.70 5.36 -1.34
C LEU A 95 15.59 5.56 -2.55
N ARG A 96 15.22 6.51 -3.40
CA ARG A 96 16.00 6.88 -4.58
C ARG A 96 16.82 8.13 -4.26
N THR A 97 18.12 8.05 -4.51
CA THR A 97 19.06 9.17 -4.37
C THR A 97 19.40 9.75 -5.73
N SER A 98 19.92 10.98 -5.76
CA SER A 98 20.39 11.57 -7.01
C SER A 98 21.67 10.86 -7.52
N PRO A 99 21.98 10.93 -8.81
CA PRO A 99 23.24 10.42 -9.36
C PRO A 99 24.48 11.19 -8.89
N PHE A 100 24.31 12.34 -8.22
CA PHE A 100 25.39 13.14 -7.65
C PHE A 100 25.61 12.86 -6.15
N SER A 101 24.81 11.99 -5.55
CA SER A 101 24.93 11.61 -4.13
C SER A 101 26.15 10.71 -3.93
N ASN A 102 27.09 11.12 -3.08
CA ASN A 102 28.34 10.39 -2.81
C ASN A 102 28.66 10.26 -1.31
N ALA A 103 27.65 10.30 -0.46
CA ALA A 103 27.78 10.17 0.98
C ALA A 103 27.60 8.74 1.47
N THR A 104 28.09 8.50 2.68
CA THR A 104 27.75 7.31 3.44
C THR A 104 26.70 7.66 4.47
N VAL A 105 25.63 6.88 4.55
CA VAL A 105 24.50 7.13 5.47
C VAL A 105 24.19 5.88 6.28
N ASN A 106 23.79 6.07 7.53
CA ASN A 106 23.17 5.02 8.32
C ASN A 106 21.67 5.03 8.05
N PHE A 107 21.20 3.92 7.51
CA PHE A 107 19.81 3.65 7.20
C PHE A 107 19.25 2.72 8.28
N SER A 108 18.17 3.13 8.93
CA SER A 108 17.51 2.35 9.97
C SER A 108 16.00 2.33 9.75
N ILE A 109 15.36 1.18 9.93
CA ILE A 109 13.91 1.05 9.96
C ILE A 109 13.55 0.28 11.22
N THR A 110 12.58 0.78 11.98
CA THR A 110 12.03 0.09 13.14
C THR A 110 10.52 -0.06 12.99
N ALA A 111 10.01 -1.27 13.13
CA ALA A 111 8.58 -1.54 13.13
C ALA A 111 8.03 -1.69 14.56
N ASP A 112 6.94 -0.98 14.86
CA ASP A 112 6.20 -1.04 16.12
C ASP A 112 4.82 -1.68 15.90
N PRO A 113 4.41 -2.70 16.67
CA PRO A 113 4.97 -3.17 17.95
C PRO A 113 5.93 -4.36 17.90
N SER A 114 6.28 -4.90 16.73
CA SER A 114 7.15 -6.09 16.67
C SER A 114 8.59 -5.85 17.16
N GLY A 115 9.06 -4.60 17.14
CA GLY A 115 10.44 -4.25 17.43
C GLY A 115 11.42 -4.73 16.34
N VAL A 116 10.93 -5.13 15.15
CA VAL A 116 11.80 -5.53 14.04
C VAL A 116 12.60 -4.31 13.58
N THR A 117 13.92 -4.42 13.65
CA THR A 117 14.85 -3.36 13.23
C THR A 117 15.74 -3.82 12.09
N ILE A 118 15.84 -3.00 11.04
CA ILE A 118 16.79 -3.18 9.95
C ILE A 118 17.75 -2.00 10.01
N THR A 119 19.05 -2.24 10.13
CA THR A 119 20.07 -1.17 10.18
C THR A 119 21.22 -1.50 9.23
N ASN A 120 21.47 -0.64 8.26
CA ASN A 120 22.53 -0.78 7.27
C ASN A 120 23.27 0.54 7.08
N GLN A 121 24.58 0.45 6.84
CA GLN A 121 25.38 1.57 6.37
C GLN A 121 25.47 1.49 4.85
N VAL A 122 25.05 2.54 4.15
CA VAL A 122 24.96 2.55 2.69
C VAL A 122 25.82 3.66 2.10
N ASN A 123 26.57 3.34 1.05
CA ASN A 123 27.32 4.32 0.26
C ASN A 123 26.54 4.68 -1.02
N THR A 124 26.03 5.91 -1.08
CA THR A 124 25.14 6.33 -2.17
C THR A 124 25.85 6.57 -3.50
N ASN A 125 27.20 6.57 -3.51
CA ASN A 125 27.96 6.64 -4.76
C ASN A 125 27.83 5.35 -5.58
N ILE A 126 27.59 4.22 -4.91
CA ILE A 126 27.46 2.91 -5.52
C ILE A 126 25.98 2.59 -5.72
N ASP A 127 25.18 2.80 -4.67
CA ASP A 127 23.76 2.45 -4.65
C ASP A 127 22.88 3.70 -4.74
N GLN A 128 22.31 3.93 -5.92
CA GLN A 128 21.34 5.02 -6.14
C GLN A 128 19.91 4.67 -5.69
N LEU A 129 19.68 3.40 -5.35
CA LEU A 129 18.39 2.87 -4.92
C LEU A 129 18.60 2.00 -3.68
N ILE A 130 18.11 2.48 -2.55
CA ILE A 130 18.15 1.79 -1.27
C ILE A 130 16.82 1.09 -1.07
N ILE A 131 16.85 -0.22 -0.82
CA ILE A 131 15.67 -1.07 -0.73
C ILE A 131 15.63 -1.72 0.66
N ALA A 132 14.47 -1.66 1.31
CA ALA A 132 14.16 -2.53 2.43
C ALA A 132 12.82 -3.22 2.17
N ASP A 133 12.88 -4.54 2.09
CA ASP A 133 11.76 -5.42 1.82
C ASP A 133 11.34 -6.20 3.08
N ASN A 134 10.28 -7.01 2.94
CA ASN A 134 9.77 -7.87 4.01
C ASN A 134 9.42 -7.11 5.30
N LEU A 135 8.97 -5.86 5.18
CA LEU A 135 8.50 -5.07 6.30
C LEU A 135 7.11 -5.56 6.76
N PRO A 136 6.83 -5.56 8.07
CA PRO A 136 5.52 -5.98 8.59
C PRO A 136 4.43 -4.98 8.19
N GLU A 137 3.65 -5.35 7.19
CA GLU A 137 2.65 -4.50 6.51
C GLU A 137 1.52 -4.01 7.43
N SER A 138 1.22 -4.77 8.48
CA SER A 138 0.20 -4.45 9.47
C SER A 138 0.68 -3.47 10.54
N GLN A 139 1.96 -3.10 10.52
CA GLN A 139 2.63 -2.34 11.56
C GLN A 139 3.14 -1.00 11.05
N THR A 140 3.26 -0.05 11.97
CA THR A 140 3.86 1.24 11.68
C THR A 140 5.37 1.09 11.71
N SER A 141 6.03 1.43 10.62
CA SER A 141 7.49 1.45 10.50
C SER A 141 8.00 2.89 10.49
N THR A 142 9.08 3.16 11.21
CA THR A 142 9.79 4.44 11.19
C THR A 142 11.14 4.25 10.51
N LEU A 143 11.30 4.89 9.36
CA LEU A 143 12.58 5.09 8.70
C LEU A 143 13.33 6.22 9.41
N GLY A 144 14.59 5.99 9.72
CA GLY A 144 15.56 6.98 10.15
C GLY A 144 16.81 6.89 9.29
N ILE A 145 17.24 8.00 8.69
CA ILE A 145 18.49 8.12 7.94
C ILE A 145 19.36 9.12 8.64
N THR A 146 20.62 8.78 8.91
CA THR A 146 21.61 9.66 9.50
C THR A 146 22.81 9.80 8.59
N PHE A 147 23.19 11.03 8.26
CA PHE A 147 24.39 11.30 7.49
C PHE A 147 25.66 10.97 8.29
N LEU A 148 26.59 10.22 7.72
CA LEU A 148 27.88 9.96 8.34
C LEU A 148 28.94 10.90 7.76
N GLN A 149 29.51 11.73 8.63
CA GLN A 149 30.56 12.67 8.24
C GLN A 149 31.88 11.92 7.99
N GLY A 150 32.42 12.07 6.79
CA GLY A 150 33.75 11.57 6.43
C GLY A 150 34.84 12.63 6.57
N LEU A 151 36.08 12.24 6.24
CA LEU A 151 37.23 13.15 6.17
C LEU A 151 37.18 14.12 4.99
N SER A 152 36.47 13.72 3.92
CA SER A 152 36.27 14.51 2.72
C SER A 152 34.82 15.01 2.65
N PRO A 153 34.56 16.21 2.08
CA PRO A 153 33.21 16.67 1.84
C PRO A 153 32.44 15.69 0.94
N THR A 154 31.33 15.17 1.45
CA THR A 154 30.40 14.31 0.71
C THR A 154 29.02 14.91 0.73
N ARG A 155 28.18 14.45 -0.20
CA ARG A 155 26.83 14.96 -0.42
C ARG A 155 25.84 13.82 -0.44
N PHE A 156 24.75 13.99 0.30
CA PHE A 156 23.62 13.07 0.29
C PHE A 156 22.41 13.75 -0.31
N ASP A 157 21.83 13.15 -1.35
CA ASP A 157 20.64 13.66 -2.02
C ASP A 157 19.49 12.69 -1.92
N VAL A 158 18.33 13.17 -1.49
CA VAL A 158 17.06 12.45 -1.51
C VAL A 158 16.26 12.94 -2.70
N GLU A 159 15.96 12.06 -3.66
CA GLU A 159 15.11 12.36 -4.82
C GLU A 159 13.65 12.04 -4.49
N SER A 160 13.38 10.78 -4.14
CA SER A 160 12.03 10.31 -3.81
C SER A 160 12.07 9.07 -2.93
N ILE A 161 10.97 8.85 -2.21
CA ILE A 161 10.72 7.65 -1.42
C ILE A 161 9.48 6.99 -1.98
N THR A 162 9.59 5.73 -2.38
CA THR A 162 8.47 4.94 -2.88
C THR A 162 8.11 3.84 -1.90
N LEU A 163 6.84 3.75 -1.56
CA LEU A 163 6.27 2.76 -0.66
C LEU A 163 5.43 1.78 -1.47
N ASN A 164 5.65 0.47 -1.27
CA ASN A 164 4.77 -0.56 -1.80
C ASN A 164 3.81 -1.03 -0.71
N VAL A 165 2.51 -0.89 -0.95
CA VAL A 165 1.48 -1.16 0.06
C VAL A 165 0.50 -2.21 -0.44
N THR A 166 0.39 -3.32 0.26
CA THR A 166 -0.41 -4.49 -0.17
C THR A 166 -1.91 -4.38 0.06
N ASN A 167 -2.36 -3.42 0.88
CA ASN A 167 -3.77 -3.26 1.20
C ASN A 167 -4.24 -1.83 0.96
N SER A 168 -4.65 -1.56 -0.29
CA SER A 168 -5.20 -0.27 -0.75
C SER A 168 -6.44 0.21 0.03
N SER A 169 -7.13 -0.67 0.76
CA SER A 169 -8.29 -0.28 1.59
C SER A 169 -7.90 0.35 2.94
N ALA A 170 -6.62 0.30 3.32
CA ALA A 170 -6.03 1.05 4.44
C ALA A 170 -5.42 2.42 4.01
N THR A 171 -5.86 2.94 2.86
CA THR A 171 -5.32 4.17 2.20
C THR A 171 -5.40 5.44 3.02
N SER A 172 -6.32 5.53 3.96
CA SER A 172 -6.44 6.69 4.84
C SER A 172 -5.40 6.76 5.96
N SER A 173 -4.51 5.75 6.09
CA SER A 173 -3.69 5.53 7.29
C SER A 173 -2.22 5.17 7.03
N TYR A 174 -1.70 5.27 5.79
CA TYR A 174 -0.29 4.92 5.54
C TYR A 174 0.70 5.87 6.18
N LEU A 175 0.25 7.10 6.46
CA LEU A 175 0.95 8.08 7.25
C LEU A 175 0.08 8.27 8.50
N PRO A 176 0.63 8.20 9.71
CA PRO A 176 -0.15 8.43 10.92
C PRO A 176 -0.80 9.81 10.80
N THR A 177 -2.09 9.92 11.11
CA THR A 177 -2.75 11.23 11.15
C THR A 177 -2.00 12.09 12.15
N LEU A 178 -1.48 13.23 11.69
CA LEU A 178 -0.78 14.21 12.51
C LEU A 178 -1.73 14.72 13.60
N SER A 179 -1.83 14.01 14.72
CA SER A 179 -2.54 14.50 15.89
C SER A 179 -1.69 15.64 16.44
N LEU A 180 -2.22 16.87 16.40
CA LEU A 180 -1.55 18.02 16.98
C LEU A 180 -1.08 17.63 18.39
N PRO A 181 0.19 17.88 18.76
CA PRO A 181 0.61 17.67 20.13
C PRO A 181 -0.34 18.50 21.01
N THR A 182 -0.99 17.82 21.95
CA THR A 182 -1.79 18.49 22.97
C THR A 182 -0.88 19.52 23.64
N SER A 183 -1.19 20.80 23.45
CA SER A 183 -0.49 21.95 24.04
C SER A 183 0.02 21.61 25.44
N SER A 184 1.31 21.29 25.57
CA SER A 184 1.96 21.08 26.85
C SER A 184 2.16 22.45 27.48
N PHE A 185 1.25 22.82 28.37
CA PHE A 185 1.49 23.88 29.33
C PHE A 185 2.73 23.53 30.17
N PRO A 186 3.54 24.52 30.59
CA PRO A 186 4.71 24.28 31.44
C PRO A 186 4.30 23.61 32.75
N PRO A 187 5.15 22.72 33.32
CA PRO A 187 4.82 21.98 34.53
C PRO A 187 4.71 22.94 35.72
N SER A 188 3.49 23.09 36.24
CA SER A 188 3.26 23.66 37.57
C SER A 188 3.63 22.60 38.60
N LEU A 189 4.73 22.83 39.32
CA LEU A 189 5.12 22.02 40.47
C LEU A 189 4.13 22.27 41.61
N LEU A 190 3.15 21.38 41.78
CA LEU A 190 2.40 21.24 43.04
C LEU A 190 2.68 19.86 43.67
N PRO A 191 2.81 19.80 45.01
CA PRO A 191 3.16 18.58 45.71
C PRO A 191 2.02 17.54 45.69
N SER A 192 2.43 16.28 45.64
CA SER A 192 1.60 15.08 45.57
C SER A 192 0.49 15.02 46.60
N SER A 193 -0.72 14.78 46.12
CA SER A 193 -1.78 14.12 46.88
C SER A 193 -2.27 12.93 46.05
N THR A 194 -2.01 11.74 46.58
CA THR A 194 -2.54 10.45 46.14
C THR A 194 -4.06 10.50 46.05
N SER A 195 -4.60 10.33 44.85
CA SER A 195 -5.99 9.97 44.63
C SER A 195 -6.08 8.89 43.55
N THR A 196 -6.56 7.73 43.97
CA THR A 196 -6.98 6.61 43.14
C THR A 196 -8.09 7.08 42.21
N VAL A 197 -7.86 7.06 40.90
CA VAL A 197 -8.91 7.28 39.89
C VAL A 197 -9.08 5.99 39.09
N ASN A 198 -10.15 5.28 39.42
CA ASN A 198 -10.76 4.30 38.52
C ASN A 198 -11.28 5.04 37.28
N SER A 199 -10.69 4.79 36.12
CA SER A 199 -11.28 5.15 34.83
C SER A 199 -11.80 3.91 34.12
N THR A 200 -13.05 3.54 34.43
CA THR A 200 -13.92 2.75 33.56
C THR A 200 -14.54 3.68 32.52
N THR A 201 -14.13 3.59 31.25
CA THR A 201 -14.83 4.09 30.02
C THR A 201 -13.83 4.03 28.87
N SER A 202 -14.12 3.62 27.64
CA SER A 202 -15.27 2.98 27.02
C SER A 202 -14.66 2.32 25.78
N GLN A 203 -14.64 0.99 25.71
CA GLN A 203 -14.30 0.29 24.47
C GLN A 203 -15.38 0.62 23.45
N ARG A 204 -15.07 1.53 22.52
CA ARG A 204 -15.89 1.75 21.34
C ARG A 204 -15.53 0.64 20.34
N THR A 205 -16.15 -0.51 20.53
CA THR A 205 -16.19 -1.62 19.57
C THR A 205 -16.95 -1.14 18.34
N GLY A 206 -16.23 -0.51 17.41
CA GLY A 206 -16.74 -0.18 16.08
C GLY A 206 -16.81 -1.45 15.25
N ILE A 207 -17.98 -2.07 15.25
CA ILE A 207 -18.33 -3.22 14.41
C ILE A 207 -18.25 -2.78 12.93
N ILE A 208 -17.20 -3.19 12.23
CA ILE A 208 -17.15 -3.17 10.76
C ILE A 208 -17.40 -4.61 10.29
N ILE A 209 -18.67 -5.01 10.36
CA ILE A 209 -19.19 -6.20 9.66
C ILE A 209 -19.96 -5.63 8.47
N GLY A 210 -19.26 -5.40 7.36
CA GLY A 210 -19.84 -4.72 6.20
C GLY A 210 -19.42 -5.25 4.83
N ALA A 211 -18.61 -6.33 4.76
CA ALA A 211 -18.15 -6.87 3.48
C ALA A 211 -18.50 -8.36 3.27
N THR A 212 -18.77 -9.12 4.33
CA THR A 212 -19.05 -10.56 4.23
C THR A 212 -20.51 -10.89 3.93
N VAL A 213 -21.46 -9.99 4.25
CA VAL A 213 -22.90 -10.24 4.02
C VAL A 213 -23.31 -10.01 2.55
N GLY A 214 -22.69 -9.01 1.88
CA GLY A 214 -22.99 -8.70 0.47
C GLY A 214 -22.58 -9.81 -0.50
N GLY A 215 -21.44 -10.47 -0.25
CA GLY A 215 -20.96 -11.57 -1.09
C GLY A 215 -21.88 -12.80 -1.04
N VAL A 216 -22.41 -13.14 0.14
CA VAL A 216 -23.32 -14.29 0.31
C VAL A 216 -24.68 -14.03 -0.34
N LEU A 217 -25.21 -12.80 -0.24
CA LEU A 217 -26.47 -12.44 -0.91
C LEU A 217 -26.33 -12.38 -2.43
N GLY A 218 -25.20 -11.87 -2.94
CA GLY A 218 -24.91 -11.82 -4.37
C GLY A 218 -24.79 -13.22 -4.98
N SER A 219 -24.07 -14.13 -4.33
CA SER A 219 -23.91 -15.51 -4.82
C SER A 219 -25.22 -16.30 -4.78
N LEU A 220 -26.07 -16.07 -3.77
CA LEU A 220 -27.39 -16.68 -3.66
C LEU A 220 -28.30 -16.22 -4.80
N ALA A 221 -28.32 -14.92 -5.11
CA ALA A 221 -29.14 -14.34 -6.17
C ALA A 221 -28.75 -14.89 -7.56
N VAL A 222 -27.44 -14.99 -7.86
CA VAL A 222 -26.94 -15.57 -9.12
C VAL A 222 -27.32 -17.06 -9.20
N SER A 223 -27.18 -17.81 -8.10
CA SER A 223 -27.54 -19.23 -8.06
C SER A 223 -29.03 -19.47 -8.33
N ILE A 224 -29.91 -18.67 -7.73
CA ILE A 224 -31.36 -18.74 -7.94
C ILE A 224 -31.72 -18.38 -9.38
N ALA A 225 -31.10 -17.34 -9.95
CA ALA A 225 -31.32 -16.93 -11.34
C ALA A 225 -30.92 -18.04 -12.33
N SER A 226 -29.72 -18.62 -12.15
CA SER A 226 -29.25 -19.74 -12.97
C SER A 226 -30.15 -20.97 -12.86
N PHE A 227 -30.60 -21.31 -11.64
CA PHE A 227 -31.53 -22.42 -11.43
C PHE A 227 -32.89 -22.18 -12.11
N CYS A 228 -33.44 -20.97 -11.99
CA CYS A 228 -34.69 -20.59 -12.65
C CYS A 228 -34.60 -20.68 -14.19
N VAL A 229 -33.50 -20.22 -14.79
CA VAL A 229 -33.28 -20.30 -16.25
C VAL A 229 -33.16 -21.76 -16.69
N TYR A 230 -32.36 -22.56 -15.97
CA TYR A 230 -32.21 -23.99 -16.24
C TYR A 230 -33.55 -24.74 -16.15
N TRP A 231 -34.35 -24.45 -15.12
CA TRP A 231 -35.63 -25.13 -14.93
C TRP A 231 -36.66 -24.76 -15.99
N ARG A 232 -36.68 -23.49 -16.43
CA ARG A 232 -37.50 -23.04 -17.58
C ARG A 232 -37.10 -23.74 -18.87
N TRP A 233 -35.81 -23.89 -19.13
CA TRP A 233 -35.32 -24.62 -20.31
C TRP A 233 -35.69 -26.11 -20.25
N ARG A 234 -35.57 -26.75 -19.09
CA ARG A 234 -35.92 -28.16 -18.92
C ARG A 234 -37.41 -28.42 -19.14
N ARG A 235 -38.30 -27.57 -18.61
CA ARG A 235 -39.75 -27.72 -18.85
C ARG A 235 -40.09 -27.61 -20.34
N ARG A 236 -39.47 -26.68 -21.08
CA ARG A 236 -39.70 -26.55 -22.53
C ARG A 236 -39.36 -27.79 -23.35
N ARG A 237 -38.42 -28.63 -22.87
CA ARG A 237 -38.09 -29.89 -23.57
C ARG A 237 -39.11 -31.00 -23.33
N ILE A 238 -39.74 -31.04 -22.16
CA ILE A 238 -40.74 -32.07 -21.82
C ILE A 238 -42.04 -31.85 -22.60
N TRP A 239 -42.41 -30.60 -22.90
CA TRP A 239 -43.59 -30.30 -23.72
C TRP A 239 -43.40 -30.56 -25.24
N ARG A 240 -42.18 -30.76 -25.73
CA ARG A 240 -41.93 -31.11 -27.15
C ARG A 240 -41.94 -32.60 -27.43
N SER A 241 -41.93 -33.45 -26.39
CA SER A 241 -41.97 -34.91 -26.56
C SER A 241 -43.38 -35.50 -26.69
N GLU A 242 -44.44 -34.70 -26.58
CA GLU A 242 -45.84 -35.16 -26.71
C GLU A 242 -46.43 -34.93 -28.11
N VAL A 243 -45.74 -34.25 -29.03
CA VAL A 243 -46.30 -33.85 -30.35
C VAL A 243 -45.85 -34.72 -31.53
N ASP A 244 -44.88 -35.61 -31.36
CA ASP A 244 -44.37 -36.49 -32.44
C ASP A 244 -44.67 -37.98 -32.18
N VAL A 245 -45.91 -38.31 -31.80
CA VAL A 245 -46.44 -39.68 -31.91
C VAL A 245 -47.67 -39.67 -32.80
N GLY A 246 -47.44 -39.92 -34.09
CA GLY A 246 -48.49 -40.30 -35.01
C GLY A 246 -48.54 -39.44 -36.25
N ILE A 247 -47.84 -39.88 -37.30
CA ILE A 247 -48.33 -39.98 -38.69
C ILE A 247 -47.22 -40.73 -39.45
N TYR A 248 -47.42 -42.03 -39.69
CA TYR A 248 -46.68 -42.76 -40.72
C TYR A 248 -47.50 -42.68 -42.02
N PRO A 249 -47.00 -42.08 -43.11
CA PRO A 249 -47.69 -42.10 -44.38
C PRO A 249 -47.50 -43.45 -45.07
N MET A 250 -48.62 -44.12 -45.37
CA MET A 250 -48.67 -45.31 -46.21
C MET A 250 -48.22 -45.01 -47.65
N ARG A 251 -47.36 -45.89 -48.16
CA ARG A 251 -46.78 -45.89 -49.51
C ARG A 251 -47.79 -46.48 -50.52
N PRO A 252 -48.22 -45.75 -51.58
CA PRO A 252 -49.10 -46.30 -52.59
C PRO A 252 -48.35 -47.22 -53.56
N ARG A 253 -48.97 -48.35 -53.88
CA ARG A 253 -48.50 -49.40 -54.79
C ARG A 253 -49.01 -49.10 -56.20
N THR A 254 -48.13 -48.72 -57.12
CA THR A 254 -48.48 -48.47 -58.53
C THR A 254 -48.55 -49.78 -59.31
N THR A 255 -49.75 -50.12 -59.77
CA THR A 255 -50.04 -51.21 -60.72
C THR A 255 -49.85 -50.72 -62.16
N ARG A 256 -49.10 -51.50 -62.96
CA ARG A 256 -49.01 -51.41 -64.42
C ARG A 256 -50.33 -51.82 -65.08
N THR A 257 -50.71 -51.13 -66.14
CA THR A 257 -51.47 -51.70 -67.26
C THR A 257 -51.09 -51.01 -68.56
N TRP A 258 -50.58 -51.85 -69.48
CA TRP A 258 -50.52 -51.80 -70.95
C TRP A 258 -50.14 -50.52 -71.67
#